data_AF-A0A538IGK9-F1
#
_entry.id   AF-A0A538IGK9-F1
#
_cell.length_a   1.000
_cell.length_b   1.000
_cell.length_c   1.000
_cell.angle_alpha   90.00
_cell.angle_beta   90.00
_cell.angle_gamma   90.00
#
_symmetry.space_group_name_H-M   'P 1'
#
loop_
_entity.id
_entity.type
_entity.pdbx_description
1 polymer ?
#
loop_
_entity_poly.entity_id
_entity_poly.type
_entity_poly.pdbx_seq_one_letter_code
_entity_poly.pdbx_strand_id
1 'polypeptide(L)'
;MNRSPDPWCCTRCFRGLLYDLARAPKRCPNCDQEFFVPATWKRVPTYCSRSCSRSAYNRAHFVGALNPRWRGGRVLSYGSGWKTIKTEVRERDQVCRACGKTPEHNGRALDVHHMQSFRFSGDNSLENLIALCRSCQMRADDHGRAGSAKFLHNPTPKRPTKREIRRLKQLIREAERRALRRAHQRDALKMHEAGASLREIARVLGLSHQTVFNWIRGIHRVEQSGAPYQAQRPRAHRRPLGRPLLSCPSLRPGSSVGRARV
;
A
#
# COMPACT_ATOMS: atom_id res chain seq x y z
N MET A 1 -9.32 -3.05 55.45
CA MET A 1 -7.90 -3.43 55.72
C MET A 1 -7.06 -2.17 55.62
N ASN A 2 -6.79 -1.54 56.77
CA ASN A 2 -5.87 -0.40 56.88
C ASN A 2 -4.49 -0.85 56.41
N ARG A 3 -3.95 -0.24 55.35
CA ARG A 3 -2.51 -0.32 55.11
C ARG A 3 -1.85 0.55 56.16
N SER A 4 -1.03 -0.04 57.02
CA SER A 4 -0.11 0.71 57.87
C SER A 4 0.66 1.70 56.98
N PRO A 5 0.86 2.96 57.43
CA PRO A 5 1.60 3.93 56.63
C PRO A 5 2.99 3.37 56.32
N ASP A 6 3.37 3.41 55.05
CA ASP A 6 4.68 2.98 54.61
C ASP A 6 5.75 3.72 55.44
N PRO A 7 6.72 3.04 56.08
CA PRO A 7 7.65 3.63 57.05
C PRO A 7 8.71 4.56 56.43
N TRP A 8 8.49 5.04 55.21
CA TRP A 8 9.43 5.83 54.43
C TRP A 8 8.78 7.16 54.06
N CYS A 9 9.48 8.27 54.33
CA CYS A 9 8.94 9.62 54.11
C CYS A 9 8.81 10.01 52.62
N CYS A 10 9.48 9.31 51.70
CA CYS A 10 9.33 9.52 50.26
C CYS A 10 9.92 8.35 49.43
N THR A 11 9.61 8.34 48.12
CA THR A 11 10.14 7.35 47.15
C THR A 11 11.67 7.35 47.06
N ARG A 12 12.32 8.48 47.36
CA ARG A 12 13.79 8.58 47.40
C ARG A 12 14.36 7.82 48.60
N CYS A 13 13.76 7.95 49.78
CA CYS A 13 14.18 7.24 50.99
C CYS A 13 13.90 5.73 50.90
N PHE A 14 12.77 5.33 50.31
CA PHE A 14 12.52 3.92 50.02
C PHE A 14 13.53 3.32 49.03
N ARG A 15 13.89 4.06 47.96
CA ARG A 15 14.96 3.64 47.04
C ARG A 15 16.32 3.59 47.74
N GLY A 16 16.63 4.52 48.65
CA GLY A 16 17.84 4.53 49.46
C GLY A 16 17.99 3.26 50.29
N LEU A 17 16.94 2.84 51.01
CA LEU A 17 16.96 1.57 51.74
C LEU A 17 17.10 0.35 50.82
N LEU A 18 16.47 0.36 49.64
CA LEU A 18 16.68 -0.70 48.66
C LEU A 18 18.14 -0.77 48.17
N TYR A 19 18.84 0.38 48.12
CA TYR A 19 20.28 0.49 47.91
C TYR A 19 21.09 -0.07 49.09
N ASP A 20 20.67 0.18 50.32
CA ASP A 20 21.36 -0.30 51.53
C ASP A 20 21.13 -1.81 51.78
N LEU A 21 19.96 -2.33 51.42
CA LEU A 21 19.59 -3.76 51.46
C LEU A 21 20.01 -4.52 50.20
N ALA A 22 20.74 -3.88 49.31
CA ALA A 22 21.10 -4.48 48.04
C ALA A 22 22.06 -5.63 48.18
N ARG A 23 22.03 -6.51 47.18
CA ARG A 23 23.15 -7.43 47.00
C ARG A 23 24.38 -6.64 46.59
N ALA A 24 25.56 -7.15 46.95
CA ALA A 24 26.84 -6.61 46.51
C ALA A 24 26.81 -6.36 44.97
N PRO A 25 27.40 -5.24 44.51
CA PRO A 25 27.42 -4.91 43.09
C PRO A 25 28.04 -6.05 42.28
N LYS A 26 27.44 -6.36 41.13
CA LYS A 26 27.89 -7.44 40.25
C LYS A 26 28.56 -6.84 39.01
N ARG A 27 29.60 -7.49 38.50
CA ARG A 27 30.16 -7.14 37.18
C ARG A 27 29.38 -7.83 36.07
N CYS A 28 29.06 -7.09 35.02
CA CYS A 28 28.40 -7.62 33.83
C CYS A 28 29.39 -8.41 32.96
N PRO A 29 29.21 -9.72 32.71
CA PRO A 29 30.14 -10.50 31.88
C PRO A 29 30.26 -10.05 30.41
N ASN A 30 29.43 -9.10 29.97
CA ASN A 30 29.41 -8.63 28.59
C ASN A 30 30.17 -7.31 28.39
N CYS A 31 30.18 -6.41 29.39
CA CYS A 31 30.79 -5.07 29.30
C CYS A 31 31.62 -4.69 30.52
N ASP A 32 31.76 -5.59 31.49
CA ASP A 32 32.51 -5.47 32.75
C ASP A 32 32.11 -4.32 33.69
N GLN A 33 31.08 -3.55 33.32
CA GLN A 33 30.51 -2.53 34.18
C GLN A 33 29.84 -3.15 35.41
N GLU A 34 30.07 -2.52 36.56
CA GLU A 34 29.37 -2.84 37.79
C GLU A 34 27.91 -2.39 37.69
N PHE A 35 27.01 -3.25 38.15
CA PHE A 35 25.61 -2.96 38.20
C PHE A 35 24.98 -3.53 39.46
N PHE A 36 23.88 -2.88 39.82
CA PHE A 36 23.21 -3.08 41.07
C PHE A 36 21.97 -3.96 40.88
N VAL A 37 21.73 -4.89 41.81
CA VAL A 37 20.52 -5.72 41.82
C VAL A 37 19.82 -5.57 43.18
N PRO A 38 18.56 -5.08 43.21
CA PRO A 38 17.78 -5.01 44.43
C PRO A 38 17.61 -6.41 45.06
N ALA A 39 17.75 -6.54 46.37
CA ALA A 39 17.57 -7.83 47.04
C ALA A 39 16.15 -8.41 46.91
N THR A 40 15.17 -7.56 46.62
CA THR A 40 13.76 -7.93 46.37
C THR A 40 13.55 -8.71 45.07
N TRP A 41 14.51 -8.69 44.14
CA TRP A 41 14.38 -9.40 42.87
C TRP A 41 14.58 -10.90 43.08
N LYS A 42 13.50 -11.67 42.91
CA LYS A 42 13.53 -13.14 42.98
C LYS A 42 14.44 -13.76 41.92
N ARG A 43 14.61 -13.10 40.77
CA ARG A 43 15.50 -13.52 39.68
C ARG A 43 16.60 -12.48 39.49
N VAL A 44 17.83 -12.89 39.74
CA VAL A 44 19.00 -12.04 39.58
C VAL A 44 19.42 -12.05 38.11
N PRO A 45 19.45 -10.89 37.43
CA PRO A 45 19.93 -10.82 36.05
C PRO A 45 21.44 -11.07 36.00
N THR A 46 21.89 -11.75 34.94
CA THR A 46 23.32 -11.99 34.67
C THR A 46 24.02 -10.76 34.08
N TYR A 47 23.28 -9.91 33.37
CA TYR A 47 23.82 -8.76 32.63
C TYR A 47 23.22 -7.45 33.14
N CYS A 48 23.98 -6.35 33.04
CA CYS A 48 23.55 -5.03 33.50
C CYS A 48 22.34 -4.46 32.74
N SER A 49 22.09 -4.95 31.53
CA SER A 49 21.02 -4.44 30.66
C SER A 49 20.57 -5.48 29.64
N ARG A 50 19.38 -5.24 29.06
CA ARG A 50 18.85 -6.04 27.96
C ARG A 50 19.76 -5.97 26.72
N SER A 51 20.45 -4.85 26.48
CA SER A 51 21.41 -4.73 25.39
C SER A 51 22.64 -5.60 25.61
N CYS A 52 23.18 -5.63 26.83
CA CYS A 52 24.30 -6.51 27.18
C CYS A 52 23.93 -8.00 27.11
N SER A 53 22.76 -8.37 27.63
CA SER A 53 22.25 -9.73 27.50
C SER A 53 22.06 -10.14 26.04
N ARG A 54 21.49 -9.25 25.21
CA ARG A 54 21.30 -9.51 23.77
C ARG A 54 22.63 -9.62 23.03
N SER A 55 23.60 -8.76 23.37
CA SER A 55 24.94 -8.80 22.76
C SER A 55 25.65 -10.11 23.05
N ALA A 56 25.66 -10.55 24.33
CA ALA A 56 26.23 -11.82 24.74
C ALA A 56 25.56 -13.01 24.03
N TYR A 57 24.22 -13.05 24.00
CA TYR A 57 23.47 -14.07 23.26
C TYR A 57 23.82 -14.08 21.78
N ASN A 58 23.91 -12.90 21.16
CA ASN A 58 24.23 -12.82 19.73
C ASN A 58 25.65 -13.30 19.42
N ARG A 59 26.62 -12.98 20.29
CA ARG A 59 27.99 -13.47 20.17
C ARG A 59 28.08 -14.99 20.34
N ALA A 60 27.27 -15.58 21.21
CA ALA A 60 27.27 -17.03 21.40
C ALA A 60 26.58 -17.79 20.25
N HIS A 61 25.52 -17.24 19.66
CA HIS A 61 24.64 -18.00 18.76
C HIS A 61 24.60 -17.53 17.31
N PHE A 62 25.08 -16.33 16.98
CA PHE A 62 25.00 -15.78 15.62
C PHE A 62 26.36 -15.44 15.02
N VAL A 63 27.43 -16.14 15.42
CA VAL A 63 28.78 -15.99 14.85
C VAL A 63 29.31 -17.33 14.32
N GLY A 64 30.28 -17.26 13.42
CA GLY A 64 30.97 -18.43 12.88
C GLY A 64 30.07 -19.40 12.13
N ALA A 65 30.53 -20.64 12.02
CA ALA A 65 29.85 -21.69 11.27
C ALA A 65 28.52 -22.15 11.90
N LEU A 66 28.33 -21.91 13.20
CA LEU A 66 27.13 -22.30 13.95
C LEU A 66 26.01 -21.27 13.90
N ASN A 67 26.18 -20.16 13.18
CA ASN A 67 25.13 -19.17 13.05
C ASN A 67 23.92 -19.77 12.31
N PRO A 68 22.75 -19.99 12.95
CA PRO A 68 21.59 -20.60 12.30
C PRO A 68 20.98 -19.69 11.22
N ARG A 69 21.41 -18.42 11.15
CA ARG A 69 21.06 -17.50 10.06
C ARG A 69 22.01 -17.59 8.88
N TRP A 70 23.17 -18.21 9.03
CA TRP A 70 24.12 -18.40 7.95
C TRP A 70 23.64 -19.53 7.04
N ARG A 71 23.42 -19.22 5.76
CA ARG A 71 22.89 -20.17 4.77
C ARG A 71 23.87 -20.49 3.64
N GLY A 72 25.19 -20.40 3.89
CA GLY A 72 26.25 -20.81 2.94
C GLY A 72 26.98 -19.72 2.13
N GLY A 73 27.27 -18.53 2.69
CA GLY A 73 28.15 -17.53 2.02
C GLY A 73 27.58 -16.80 0.78
N ARG A 74 28.43 -16.17 -0.05
CA ARG A 74 28.03 -15.52 -1.33
C ARG A 74 27.94 -16.57 -2.44
N VAL A 75 26.97 -16.43 -3.36
CA VAL A 75 26.95 -17.23 -4.59
C VAL A 75 28.12 -16.81 -5.46
N LEU A 76 29.02 -17.74 -5.78
CA LEU A 76 30.25 -17.45 -6.53
C LEU A 76 30.01 -17.43 -8.05
N SER A 77 28.95 -18.08 -8.55
CA SER A 77 28.61 -18.10 -9.98
C SER A 77 27.11 -18.34 -10.20
N TYR A 78 26.57 -17.69 -11.24
CA TYR A 78 25.17 -17.85 -11.71
C TYR A 78 25.06 -18.79 -12.92
N GLY A 79 26.14 -19.51 -13.26
CA GLY A 79 26.22 -20.39 -14.42
C GLY A 79 26.80 -19.72 -15.67
N SER A 80 27.21 -20.54 -16.64
CA SER A 80 27.89 -20.11 -17.87
C SER A 80 27.02 -19.21 -18.76
N GLY A 81 25.70 -19.43 -18.79
CA GLY A 81 24.74 -18.64 -19.59
C GLY A 81 24.42 -17.24 -19.04
N TRP A 82 24.94 -16.86 -17.88
CA TRP A 82 24.56 -15.61 -17.20
C TRP A 82 24.84 -14.34 -18.02
N LYS A 83 25.91 -14.34 -18.84
CA LYS A 83 26.22 -13.19 -19.70
C LYS A 83 25.11 -12.97 -20.73
N THR A 84 24.67 -14.04 -21.39
CA THR A 84 23.61 -14.01 -22.40
C THR A 84 22.28 -13.57 -21.80
N ILE A 85 21.89 -14.18 -20.66
CA ILE A 85 20.65 -13.83 -19.96
C ILE A 85 20.64 -12.35 -19.55
N LYS A 86 21.78 -11.82 -19.08
CA LYS A 86 21.86 -10.38 -18.75
C LYS A 86 21.64 -9.49 -19.97
N THR A 87 22.13 -9.89 -21.13
CA THR A 87 21.91 -9.14 -22.38
C THR A 87 20.44 -9.16 -22.73
N GLU A 88 19.79 -10.33 -22.73
CA GLU A 88 18.36 -10.48 -23.01
C GLU A 88 17.47 -9.63 -22.08
N VAL A 89 17.76 -9.62 -20.76
CA VAL A 89 17.00 -8.80 -19.80
C VAL A 89 17.16 -7.30 -20.08
N ARG A 90 18.38 -6.85 -20.44
CA ARG A 90 18.63 -5.45 -20.77
C ARG A 90 17.96 -5.05 -22.08
N GLU A 91 17.97 -5.95 -23.06
CA GLU A 91 17.30 -5.76 -24.34
C GLU A 91 15.79 -5.67 -24.17
N ARG A 92 15.21 -6.50 -23.30
CA ARG A 92 13.78 -6.47 -22.96
C ARG A 92 13.37 -5.19 -22.24
N ASP A 93 14.13 -4.80 -21.21
CA ASP A 93 13.70 -3.76 -20.28
C ASP A 93 14.09 -2.36 -20.75
N GLN A 94 15.26 -2.20 -21.39
CA GLN A 94 15.90 -0.96 -21.89
C GLN A 94 16.13 0.16 -20.87
N VAL A 95 15.26 0.29 -19.89
CA VAL A 95 15.25 1.29 -18.83
C VAL A 95 15.08 0.61 -17.47
N CYS A 96 15.47 1.30 -16.40
CA CYS A 96 15.23 0.82 -15.05
C CYS A 96 13.72 0.61 -14.84
N ARG A 97 13.31 -0.63 -14.57
CA ARG A 97 11.89 -0.97 -14.40
C ARG A 97 11.25 -0.40 -13.13
N ALA A 98 12.06 0.09 -12.20
CA ALA A 98 11.59 0.72 -10.97
C ALA A 98 11.41 2.25 -11.08
N CYS A 99 12.21 2.95 -11.87
CA CYS A 99 12.17 4.43 -11.94
C CYS A 99 12.23 5.04 -13.35
N GLY A 100 12.31 4.22 -14.40
CA GLY A 100 12.36 4.68 -15.79
C GLY A 100 13.71 5.24 -16.26
N LYS A 101 14.74 5.25 -15.41
CA LYS A 101 16.06 5.79 -15.75
C LYS A 101 16.75 4.96 -16.85
N THR A 102 17.20 5.61 -17.91
CA THR A 102 17.94 4.97 -19.02
C THR A 102 19.40 4.63 -18.62
N PRO A 103 20.11 3.75 -19.36
CA PRO A 103 21.51 3.43 -19.11
C PRO A 103 22.42 4.68 -19.15
N GLU A 104 22.14 5.62 -20.04
CA GLU A 104 22.88 6.87 -20.22
C GLU A 104 22.73 7.74 -18.96
N HIS A 105 21.50 7.93 -18.48
CA HIS A 105 21.23 8.67 -17.24
C HIS A 105 21.67 7.94 -15.96
N ASN A 106 21.93 6.63 -16.05
CA ASN A 106 22.54 5.83 -15.00
C ASN A 106 24.08 5.89 -15.04
N GLY A 107 24.67 6.38 -16.13
CA GLY A 107 26.12 6.43 -16.35
C GLY A 107 26.77 5.06 -16.53
N ARG A 108 25.96 3.99 -16.66
CA ARG A 108 26.40 2.60 -16.86
C ARG A 108 25.23 1.73 -17.28
N ALA A 109 25.54 0.57 -17.84
CA ALA A 109 24.56 -0.49 -18.10
C ALA A 109 23.76 -0.82 -16.82
N LEU A 110 22.46 -1.08 -17.00
CA LEU A 110 21.57 -1.47 -15.92
C LEU A 110 22.02 -2.79 -15.30
N ASP A 111 21.88 -2.88 -13.98
CA ASP A 111 22.13 -4.10 -13.22
C ASP A 111 20.92 -5.02 -13.36
N VAL A 112 21.17 -6.33 -13.46
CA VAL A 112 20.12 -7.35 -13.54
C VAL A 112 19.92 -7.95 -12.16
N HIS A 113 18.74 -7.73 -11.60
CA HIS A 113 18.37 -8.15 -10.25
C HIS A 113 17.47 -9.37 -10.28
N HIS A 114 17.73 -10.35 -9.42
CA HIS A 114 16.81 -11.48 -9.17
C HIS A 114 15.70 -11.07 -8.19
N MET A 115 14.44 -11.09 -8.61
CA MET A 115 13.28 -10.81 -7.75
C MET A 115 13.17 -11.81 -6.59
N GLN A 116 13.28 -13.10 -6.91
CA GLN A 116 13.53 -14.17 -5.96
C GLN A 116 15.01 -14.53 -6.01
N SER A 117 15.68 -14.42 -4.86
CA SER A 117 17.13 -14.64 -4.78
C SER A 117 17.54 -15.99 -5.36
N PHE A 118 18.46 -15.95 -6.33
CA PHE A 118 19.04 -17.13 -6.97
C PHE A 118 19.60 -18.14 -5.97
N ARG A 119 20.10 -17.68 -4.81
CA ARG A 119 20.60 -18.56 -3.75
C ARG A 119 19.56 -19.59 -3.30
N PHE A 120 18.28 -19.21 -3.29
CA PHE A 120 17.20 -20.07 -2.82
C PHE A 120 16.42 -20.74 -3.95
N SER A 121 16.29 -20.08 -5.09
CA SER A 121 15.52 -20.61 -6.22
C SER A 121 16.37 -21.33 -7.26
N GLY A 122 17.63 -20.96 -7.42
CA GLY A 122 18.44 -21.35 -8.59
C GLY A 122 17.88 -20.83 -9.92
N ASP A 123 16.93 -19.89 -9.86
CA ASP A 123 16.10 -19.52 -11.00
C ASP A 123 16.67 -18.29 -11.73
N ASN A 124 17.07 -18.51 -12.98
CA ASN A 124 17.55 -17.50 -13.92
C ASN A 124 16.54 -17.20 -15.04
N SER A 125 15.28 -17.61 -14.90
CA SER A 125 14.27 -17.30 -15.90
C SER A 125 14.09 -15.78 -16.04
N LEU A 126 13.75 -15.32 -17.25
CA LEU A 126 13.57 -13.89 -17.51
C LEU A 126 12.48 -13.29 -16.62
N GLU A 127 11.48 -14.08 -16.23
CA GLU A 127 10.39 -13.70 -15.33
C GLU A 127 10.86 -13.46 -13.91
N ASN A 128 11.98 -14.05 -13.49
CA ASN A 128 12.59 -13.79 -12.18
C ASN A 128 13.63 -12.64 -12.22
N LEU A 129 13.89 -12.07 -13.39
CA LEU A 129 14.93 -11.06 -13.60
C LEU A 129 14.37 -9.70 -14.00
N ILE A 130 15.00 -8.64 -13.50
CA ILE A 130 14.57 -7.26 -13.76
C ILE A 130 15.77 -6.30 -13.88
N ALA A 131 15.74 -5.41 -14.88
CA ALA A 131 16.78 -4.40 -15.06
C ALA A 131 16.55 -3.19 -14.14
N LEU A 132 17.57 -2.84 -13.34
CA LEU A 132 17.55 -1.73 -12.39
C LEU A 132 18.76 -0.80 -12.57
N CYS A 133 18.56 0.48 -12.28
CA CYS A 133 19.67 1.43 -12.14
C CYS A 133 20.37 1.23 -10.79
N ARG A 134 21.61 1.75 -10.65
CA ARG A 134 22.45 1.49 -9.46
C ARG A 134 21.76 1.87 -8.15
N SER A 135 21.05 3.00 -8.12
CA SER A 135 20.33 3.46 -6.91
C SER A 135 19.10 2.60 -6.58
N CYS A 136 18.44 2.02 -7.59
CA CYS A 136 17.33 1.10 -7.37
C CYS A 136 17.85 -0.27 -6.91
N GLN A 137 18.92 -0.76 -7.53
CA GLN A 137 19.60 -1.98 -7.14
C GLN A 137 20.02 -1.93 -5.66
N MET A 138 20.67 -0.84 -5.22
CA MET A 138 21.07 -0.67 -3.82
C MET A 138 19.89 -0.75 -2.85
N ARG A 139 18.77 -0.11 -3.18
CA ARG A 139 17.56 -0.15 -2.34
C ARG A 139 16.93 -1.55 -2.30
N ALA A 140 17.00 -2.30 -3.39
CA ALA A 140 16.54 -3.68 -3.43
C ALA A 140 17.44 -4.60 -2.57
N ASP A 141 18.75 -4.38 -2.59
CA ASP A 141 19.74 -5.17 -1.84
C ASP A 141 19.76 -4.85 -0.32
N ASP A 142 19.44 -3.62 0.09
CA ASP A 142 19.43 -3.17 1.49
C ASP A 142 18.32 -3.87 2.33
N HIS A 143 17.37 -4.56 1.68
CA HIS A 143 16.40 -5.44 2.33
C HIS A 143 16.94 -6.84 2.68
N GLY A 144 18.22 -6.93 3.07
CA GLY A 144 18.94 -8.14 3.47
C GLY A 144 18.40 -8.92 4.69
N ARG A 145 17.15 -8.70 5.11
CA ARG A 145 16.44 -9.49 6.13
C ARG A 145 14.97 -9.61 5.75
N ALA A 146 14.63 -10.67 5.02
CA ALA A 146 13.27 -11.08 4.66
C ALA A 146 12.48 -10.05 3.82
N GLY A 147 12.48 -10.25 2.50
CA GLY A 147 11.45 -9.72 1.61
C GLY A 147 11.97 -8.82 0.50
N SER A 148 12.62 -9.43 -0.51
CA SER A 148 12.83 -8.81 -1.83
C SER A 148 11.51 -8.46 -2.55
N ALA A 149 10.36 -8.89 -2.01
CA ALA A 149 9.03 -8.54 -2.51
C ALA A 149 8.62 -7.07 -2.31
N LYS A 150 9.26 -6.30 -1.41
CA LYS A 150 8.72 -4.95 -1.09
C LYS A 150 9.08 -3.84 -2.08
N PHE A 151 10.10 -3.99 -2.92
CA PHE A 151 10.59 -2.89 -3.76
C PHE A 151 10.40 -3.08 -5.28
N LEU A 152 10.09 -4.31 -5.72
CA LEU A 152 9.97 -4.66 -7.14
C LEU A 152 8.54 -4.83 -7.62
N HIS A 153 7.57 -4.80 -6.71
CA HIS A 153 6.19 -4.58 -7.11
C HIS A 153 6.07 -3.11 -7.49
N ASN A 154 5.89 -2.86 -8.81
CA ASN A 154 5.04 -1.81 -9.37
C ASN A 154 4.30 -1.08 -8.23
N PRO A 155 4.60 0.20 -7.91
CA PRO A 155 4.25 0.81 -6.63
C PRO A 155 2.87 0.36 -6.26
N THR A 156 2.76 -0.55 -5.27
CA THR A 156 1.48 -1.22 -4.96
C THR A 156 0.44 -0.13 -4.98
N PRO A 157 -0.57 -0.18 -5.88
CA PRO A 157 -1.41 0.97 -6.16
C PRO A 157 -1.86 1.49 -4.81
N LYS A 158 -1.46 2.74 -4.49
CA LYS A 158 -1.62 3.32 -3.15
C LYS A 158 -3.01 2.92 -2.68
N ARG A 159 -3.10 2.27 -1.51
CA ARG A 159 -4.39 1.77 -1.00
C ARG A 159 -5.41 2.90 -1.18
N PRO A 160 -6.46 2.71 -2.01
CA PRO A 160 -7.29 3.81 -2.42
C PRO A 160 -7.89 4.45 -1.18
N THR A 161 -7.85 5.76 -1.13
CA THR A 161 -8.41 6.54 -0.03
C THR A 161 -9.89 6.19 0.14
N LYS A 162 -10.44 6.42 1.34
CA LYS A 162 -11.88 6.27 1.58
C LYS A 162 -12.73 7.07 0.58
N ARG A 163 -12.19 8.15 -0.02
CA ARG A 163 -12.86 8.95 -1.05
C ARG A 163 -12.85 8.26 -2.42
N GLU A 164 -11.72 7.70 -2.82
CA GLU A 164 -11.59 6.95 -4.09
C GLU A 164 -12.43 5.67 -4.08
N ILE A 165 -12.42 4.92 -2.96
CA ILE A 165 -13.28 3.74 -2.79
C ILE A 165 -14.75 4.12 -2.94
N ARG A 166 -15.18 5.24 -2.34
CA ARG A 166 -16.56 5.73 -2.47
C ARG A 166 -16.90 6.10 -3.91
N ARG A 167 -16.00 6.79 -4.62
CA ARG A 167 -16.18 7.16 -6.04
C ARG A 167 -16.27 5.92 -6.93
N LEU A 168 -15.41 4.93 -6.73
CA LEU A 168 -15.43 3.68 -7.50
C LEU A 168 -16.73 2.90 -7.28
N LYS A 169 -17.17 2.76 -6.02
CA LYS A 169 -18.46 2.15 -5.69
C LYS A 169 -19.65 2.89 -6.32
N GLN A 170 -19.56 4.20 -6.52
CA GLN A 170 -20.59 4.95 -7.23
C GLN A 170 -20.58 4.64 -8.73
N LEU A 171 -19.40 4.65 -9.36
CA LEU A 171 -19.25 4.35 -10.79
C LEU A 171 -19.73 2.93 -11.13
N ILE A 172 -19.40 1.94 -10.29
CA ILE A 172 -19.88 0.56 -10.45
C ILE A 172 -21.40 0.50 -10.39
N ARG A 173 -22.03 1.09 -9.36
CA ARG A 173 -23.50 1.16 -9.26
C ARG A 173 -24.14 1.89 -10.44
N GLU A 174 -23.51 2.92 -10.97
CA GLU A 174 -23.98 3.63 -12.16
C GLU A 174 -23.88 2.78 -13.43
N ALA A 175 -22.78 2.04 -13.58
CA ALA A 175 -22.56 1.12 -14.70
C ALA A 175 -23.56 -0.06 -14.66
N GLU A 176 -23.75 -0.67 -13.49
CA GLU A 176 -24.75 -1.73 -13.26
C GLU A 176 -26.16 -1.25 -13.61
N ARG A 177 -26.57 -0.06 -13.15
CA ARG A 177 -27.86 0.52 -13.52
C ARG A 177 -27.99 0.77 -15.03
N ARG A 178 -26.91 1.16 -15.71
CA ARG A 178 -26.92 1.35 -17.18
C ARG A 178 -27.05 0.00 -17.89
N ALA A 179 -26.33 -1.02 -17.43
CA ALA A 179 -26.40 -2.37 -17.98
C ALA A 179 -27.79 -2.98 -17.79
N LEU A 180 -28.38 -2.88 -16.60
CA LEU A 180 -29.73 -3.35 -16.31
C LEU A 180 -30.77 -2.66 -17.20
N ARG A 181 -30.68 -1.33 -17.36
CA ARG A 181 -31.58 -0.60 -18.29
C ARG A 181 -31.46 -1.11 -19.73
N ARG A 182 -30.24 -1.37 -20.22
CA ARG A 182 -30.04 -1.94 -21.57
C ARG A 182 -30.59 -3.36 -21.67
N ALA A 183 -30.49 -4.17 -20.61
CA ALA A 183 -31.10 -5.50 -20.57
C ALA A 183 -32.62 -5.41 -20.66
N HIS A 184 -33.26 -4.64 -19.77
CA HIS A 184 -34.71 -4.45 -19.80
C HIS A 184 -35.21 -3.85 -21.12
N GLN A 185 -34.45 -2.98 -21.78
CA GLN A 185 -34.79 -2.47 -23.11
C GLN A 185 -34.80 -3.56 -24.18
N ARG A 186 -33.82 -4.48 -24.16
CA ARG A 186 -33.78 -5.62 -25.09
C ARG A 186 -34.93 -6.59 -24.83
N ASP A 187 -35.20 -6.90 -23.57
CA ASP A 187 -36.26 -7.83 -23.21
C ASP A 187 -37.65 -7.27 -23.52
N ALA A 188 -37.87 -5.98 -23.26
CA ALA A 188 -39.10 -5.29 -23.64
C ALA A 188 -39.35 -5.32 -25.15
N LEU A 189 -38.30 -5.12 -25.97
CA LEU A 189 -38.41 -5.18 -27.43
C LEU A 189 -38.79 -6.59 -27.89
N LYS A 190 -38.09 -7.62 -27.41
CA LYS A 190 -38.39 -9.02 -27.75
C LYS A 190 -39.81 -9.42 -27.40
N MET A 191 -40.29 -9.03 -26.21
CA MET A 191 -41.65 -9.33 -25.78
C MET A 191 -42.69 -8.61 -26.64
N HIS A 192 -42.42 -7.37 -27.05
CA HIS A 192 -43.31 -6.62 -27.94
C HIS A 192 -43.35 -7.23 -29.35
N GLU A 193 -42.19 -7.61 -29.90
CA GLU A 193 -42.12 -8.31 -31.20
C GLU A 193 -42.86 -9.64 -31.18
N ALA A 194 -42.85 -10.34 -30.04
CA ALA A 194 -43.65 -11.54 -29.79
C ALA A 194 -45.16 -11.25 -29.55
N GLY A 195 -45.62 -10.00 -29.66
CA GLY A 195 -47.02 -9.61 -29.56
C GLY A 195 -47.53 -9.30 -28.16
N ALA A 196 -46.67 -9.25 -27.14
CA ALA A 196 -47.09 -8.92 -25.77
C ALA A 196 -47.55 -7.46 -25.65
N SER A 197 -48.59 -7.22 -24.86
CA SER A 197 -49.09 -5.87 -24.61
C SER A 197 -48.13 -5.03 -23.75
N LEU A 198 -48.12 -3.70 -23.92
CA LEU A 198 -47.27 -2.80 -23.12
C LEU A 198 -47.48 -2.93 -21.60
N ARG A 199 -48.72 -3.22 -21.18
CA ARG A 199 -49.07 -3.44 -19.77
C ARG A 199 -48.48 -4.75 -19.23
N GLU A 200 -48.42 -5.78 -20.07
CA GLU A 200 -47.85 -7.07 -19.73
C GLU A 200 -46.33 -7.03 -19.62
N ILE A 201 -45.67 -6.36 -20.57
CA ILE A 201 -44.23 -6.10 -20.53
C ILE A 201 -43.86 -5.30 -19.27
N ALA A 202 -44.63 -4.26 -18.95
CA ALA A 202 -44.42 -3.44 -17.75
C ALA A 202 -44.53 -4.27 -16.46
N ARG A 203 -45.51 -5.18 -16.39
CA ARG A 203 -45.71 -6.08 -15.25
C ARG A 203 -44.53 -7.05 -15.08
N VAL A 204 -44.10 -7.70 -16.16
CA VAL A 204 -43.04 -8.72 -16.14
C VAL A 204 -41.68 -8.11 -15.79
N LEU A 205 -41.35 -6.93 -16.32
CA LEU A 205 -40.07 -6.25 -16.06
C LEU A 205 -40.08 -5.41 -14.77
N GLY A 206 -41.23 -5.32 -14.06
CA GLY A 206 -41.38 -4.50 -12.87
C GLY A 206 -41.20 -3.00 -13.14
N LEU A 207 -41.62 -2.52 -14.30
CA LEU A 207 -41.48 -1.13 -14.75
C LEU A 207 -42.84 -0.45 -14.85
N SER A 208 -42.83 0.89 -14.88
CA SER A 208 -44.06 1.63 -15.16
C SER A 208 -44.47 1.47 -16.63
N HIS A 209 -45.77 1.43 -16.89
CA HIS A 209 -46.32 1.41 -18.25
C HIS A 209 -45.74 2.54 -19.12
N GLN A 210 -45.61 3.75 -18.56
CA GLN A 210 -45.06 4.90 -19.27
C GLN A 210 -43.58 4.72 -19.66
N THR A 211 -42.79 4.01 -18.84
CA THR A 211 -41.39 3.71 -19.13
C THR A 211 -41.27 2.81 -20.35
N VAL A 212 -42.06 1.72 -20.38
CA VAL A 212 -42.08 0.77 -21.51
C VAL A 212 -42.58 1.46 -22.78
N PHE A 213 -43.68 2.22 -22.69
CA PHE A 213 -44.22 3.00 -23.80
C PHE A 213 -43.17 3.95 -24.40
N ASN A 214 -42.47 4.72 -23.57
CA ASN A 214 -41.45 5.66 -24.03
C ASN A 214 -40.24 4.97 -24.67
N TRP A 215 -39.86 3.78 -24.20
CA TRP A 215 -38.77 3.01 -24.81
C TRP A 215 -39.14 2.50 -26.20
N ILE A 216 -40.30 1.84 -26.32
CA ILE A 216 -40.74 1.23 -27.57
C ILE A 216 -41.04 2.31 -28.63
N ARG A 217 -41.73 3.39 -28.23
CA ARG A 217 -41.92 4.56 -29.09
C ARG A 217 -40.60 5.22 -29.52
N GLY A 218 -39.60 5.19 -28.64
CA GLY A 218 -38.25 5.70 -28.92
C GLY A 218 -37.48 4.84 -29.92
N ILE A 219 -37.66 3.51 -29.88
CA ILE A 219 -37.04 2.56 -30.80
C ILE A 219 -37.63 2.72 -32.21
N HIS A 220 -38.96 2.72 -32.34
CA HIS A 220 -39.61 2.92 -33.65
C HIS A 220 -39.29 4.28 -34.30
N ARG A 221 -39.06 5.34 -33.50
CA ARG A 221 -38.58 6.63 -34.03
C ARG A 221 -37.18 6.55 -34.62
N VAL A 222 -36.30 5.71 -34.06
CA VAL A 222 -34.92 5.54 -34.54
C VAL A 222 -34.90 4.72 -35.82
N GLU A 223 -35.73 3.68 -35.91
CA GLU A 223 -35.93 2.88 -37.13
C GLU A 223 -36.46 3.75 -38.29
N GLN A 224 -37.39 4.67 -38.01
CA GLN A 224 -37.96 5.57 -39.03
C GLN A 224 -37.05 6.75 -39.44
N SER A 225 -36.08 7.15 -38.60
CA SER A 225 -35.23 8.33 -38.84
C SER A 225 -33.79 8.02 -39.22
N GLY A 226 -33.34 6.75 -39.14
CA GLY A 226 -31.98 6.33 -39.47
C GLY A 226 -30.86 6.89 -38.57
N ALA A 227 -31.19 7.69 -37.54
CA ALA A 227 -30.22 8.34 -36.66
C ALA A 227 -30.20 7.68 -35.27
N PRO A 228 -29.02 7.34 -34.70
CA PRO A 228 -28.94 6.62 -33.43
C PRO A 228 -29.55 7.42 -32.27
N TYR A 229 -30.33 6.74 -31.42
CA TYR A 229 -31.10 7.29 -30.28
C TYR A 229 -30.35 8.31 -29.39
N GLN A 230 -29.02 8.18 -29.28
CA GLN A 230 -28.18 9.06 -28.46
C GLN A 230 -27.96 10.45 -29.06
N ALA A 231 -28.15 10.63 -30.37
CA ALA A 231 -27.94 11.90 -31.08
C ALA A 231 -29.06 12.92 -30.86
N GLN A 232 -30.24 12.49 -30.36
CA GLN A 232 -31.44 13.32 -30.28
C GLN A 232 -31.75 13.87 -28.88
N ARG A 233 -30.89 13.63 -27.88
CA ARG A 233 -31.08 14.28 -26.57
C ARG A 233 -30.78 15.77 -26.73
N PRO A 234 -31.74 16.70 -26.48
CA PRO A 234 -31.41 18.11 -26.44
C PRO A 234 -30.30 18.30 -25.40
N ARG A 235 -29.18 18.87 -25.83
CA ARG A 235 -28.13 19.27 -24.90
C ARG A 235 -28.80 20.22 -23.92
N ALA A 236 -28.96 19.81 -22.67
CA ALA A 236 -29.40 20.71 -21.62
C ALA A 236 -28.48 21.94 -21.70
N HIS A 237 -29.05 23.09 -22.05
CA HIS A 237 -28.34 24.35 -22.03
C HIS A 237 -27.68 24.44 -20.65
N ARG A 238 -26.35 24.43 -20.62
CA ARG A 238 -25.62 24.71 -19.39
C ARG A 238 -26.06 26.11 -18.99
N ARG A 239 -26.86 26.22 -17.92
CA ARG A 239 -27.01 27.49 -17.21
C ARG A 239 -25.59 28.02 -16.96
N PRO A 240 -25.26 29.27 -17.33
CA PRO A 240 -23.97 29.83 -17.00
C PRO A 240 -23.80 29.75 -15.48
N LEU A 241 -22.74 29.10 -15.02
CA LEU A 241 -22.33 29.17 -13.63
C LEU A 241 -21.72 30.56 -13.43
N GLY A 242 -22.45 31.45 -12.77
CA GLY A 242 -21.92 32.72 -12.32
C GLY A 242 -22.96 33.83 -12.33
N ARG A 243 -23.64 34.05 -11.20
CA ARG A 243 -23.98 35.43 -10.84
C ARG A 243 -22.67 36.11 -10.42
N PRO A 244 -22.37 37.34 -10.88
CA PRO A 244 -21.27 38.10 -10.32
C PRO A 244 -21.50 38.26 -8.81
N LEU A 245 -20.47 37.99 -8.01
CA LEU A 245 -20.49 38.34 -6.60
C LEU A 245 -20.60 39.87 -6.54
N LEU A 246 -21.73 40.37 -6.03
CA LEU A 246 -21.84 41.76 -5.63
C LEU A 246 -20.77 41.99 -4.55
N SER A 247 -19.78 42.80 -4.87
CA SER A 247 -18.77 43.29 -3.94
C SER A 247 -19.47 44.01 -2.80
N CYS A 248 -19.29 43.50 -1.58
CA CYS A 248 -19.78 44.13 -0.35
C CYS A 248 -19.05 45.49 -0.16
N PRO A 249 -19.74 46.64 -0.06
CA PRO A 249 -19.09 47.96 -0.06
C PRO A 249 -18.36 48.34 1.24
N SER A 250 -18.24 47.44 2.23
CA SER A 250 -17.79 47.80 3.59
C SER A 250 -16.43 47.21 4.01
N LEU A 251 -15.69 46.55 3.12
CA LEU A 251 -14.32 46.09 3.44
C LEU A 251 -13.29 47.17 3.09
N ARG A 252 -12.89 47.94 4.11
CA ARG A 252 -11.74 48.84 4.06
C ARG A 252 -10.44 48.04 3.85
N PRO A 253 -9.46 48.56 3.09
CA PRO A 253 -8.21 47.86 2.84
C PRO A 253 -7.26 48.02 4.03
N GLY A 254 -6.67 46.90 4.46
CA GLY A 254 -5.51 46.89 5.36
C GLY A 254 -5.77 46.14 6.66
N SER A 255 -5.37 44.86 6.69
CA SER A 255 -4.75 44.19 7.85
C SER A 255 -4.40 42.76 7.48
N SER A 256 -3.10 42.52 7.33
CA SER A 256 -2.47 41.21 7.29
C SER A 256 -2.67 40.49 8.62
N VAL A 257 -3.15 39.24 8.60
CA VAL A 257 -2.93 38.34 9.73
C VAL A 257 -2.62 36.94 9.19
N GLY A 258 -1.36 36.52 9.41
CA GLY A 258 -0.86 35.21 9.06
C GLY A 258 -1.57 34.09 9.82
N ARG A 259 -1.69 32.93 9.18
CA ARG A 259 -2.17 31.72 9.85
C ARG A 259 -1.01 31.00 10.51
N ALA A 260 -1.05 30.98 11.84
CA ALA A 260 -0.28 30.11 12.70
C ALA A 260 -0.60 28.63 12.42
N ARG A 261 0.43 27.80 12.54
CA ARG A 261 0.35 26.34 12.60
C ARG A 261 -0.16 25.92 13.99
N VAL A 262 -1.07 24.96 14.02
CA VAL A 262 -1.12 23.86 14.98
C VAL A 262 -1.52 22.61 14.22
#